data_AF-A0A937UIV0-F1
#
_entry.id   AF-A0A937UIV0-F1
#
_cell.length_a   1.000
_cell.length_b   1.000
_cell.length_c   1.000
_cell.angle_alpha   90.00
_cell.angle_beta   90.00
_cell.angle_gamma   90.00
#
_symmetry.space_group_name_H-M   'P 1'
#
loop_
_entity.id
_entity.type
_entity.pdbx_description
1 polymer ?
#
loop_
_entity_poly.entity_id
_entity_poly.type
_entity_poly.pdbx_seq_one_letter_code
_entity_poly.pdbx_strand_id
1 'polypeptide(L)' 'MLTGKPHEIKSVREKLDVSQNEFALMIGVSVRTLQNWEQGRRRPEGPAKALLRIASRNPDAALDALHAE' A
#
# COMPACT_ATOMS: atom_id res chain seq x y z
N MET A 1 10.62 -9.65 -6.05
CA MET A 1 10.28 -9.21 -4.68
C MET A 1 9.85 -7.74 -4.74
N LEU A 2 8.87 -7.30 -3.95
CA LEU A 2 8.43 -5.89 -3.94
C LEU A 2 9.61 -4.97 -3.60
N THR A 3 9.97 -4.10 -4.54
CA THR A 3 11.12 -3.20 -4.45
C THR A 3 10.73 -1.80 -4.00
N GLY A 4 9.43 -1.51 -3.91
CA GLY A 4 8.90 -0.19 -3.58
C GLY A 4 9.00 0.78 -4.75
N LYS A 5 9.01 0.25 -5.99
CA LYS A 5 8.90 1.08 -7.19
C LYS A 5 7.49 1.65 -7.32
N PRO A 6 7.31 2.80 -7.97
CA PRO A 6 6.02 3.49 -8.00
C PRO A 6 4.89 2.65 -8.61
N HIS A 7 5.17 1.99 -9.74
CA HIS A 7 4.20 1.10 -10.40
C HIS A 7 3.86 -0.13 -9.55
N GLU A 8 4.82 -0.69 -8.79
CA GLU A 8 4.55 -1.85 -7.93
C GLU A 8 3.58 -1.49 -6.81
N ILE A 9 3.76 -0.31 -6.18
CA ILE A 9 2.90 0.17 -5.10
C ILE A 9 1.49 0.39 -5.62
N LYS A 10 1.37 1.06 -6.77
CA LYS A 10 0.08 1.28 -7.43
C LYS A 10 -0.61 -0.05 -7.76
N SER A 11 0.12 -1.02 -8.29
CA SER A 11 -0.44 -2.34 -8.61
C SER A 11 -0.86 -3.14 -7.38
N VAL A 12 -0.20 -3.00 -6.22
CA VAL A 12 -0.67 -3.64 -4.98
C VAL A 12 -2.04 -3.08 -4.59
N ARG A 13 -2.19 -1.75 -4.63
CA ARG A 13 -3.48 -1.11 -4.33
C ARG A 13 -4.57 -1.53 -5.32
N GLU A 14 -4.26 -1.52 -6.62
CA GLU A 14 -5.21 -1.91 -7.67
C GLU A 14 -5.62 -3.38 -7.56
N LYS A 15 -4.74 -4.28 -7.10
CA LYS A 15 -5.08 -5.68 -6.84
C LYS A 15 -6.03 -5.89 -5.67
N LEU A 16 -6.04 -4.96 -4.72
CA LEU A 16 -6.97 -4.95 -3.60
C LEU A 16 -8.32 -4.31 -3.95
N ASP A 17 -8.44 -3.72 -5.14
CA ASP A 17 -9.62 -2.97 -5.59
C ASP A 17 -10.08 -1.86 -4.63
N VAL A 18 -9.11 -1.17 -4.00
CA VAL A 18 -9.37 -0.07 -3.06
C VAL A 18 -8.89 1.28 -3.57
N SER A 19 -9.51 2.34 -3.07
CA SER A 19 -9.12 3.73 -3.32
C SER A 19 -7.77 4.07 -2.68
N GLN A 20 -7.17 5.21 -3.09
CA GLN A 20 -5.97 5.73 -2.42
C GLN A 20 -6.22 6.05 -0.94
N ASN A 21 -7.45 6.41 -0.56
CA ASN A 21 -7.78 6.75 0.82
C ASN A 21 -7.78 5.51 1.71
N GLU A 22 -8.50 4.46 1.30
CA GLU A 22 -8.56 3.18 2.02
C GLU A 22 -7.18 2.54 2.13
N PHE A 23 -6.41 2.53 1.03
CA PHE A 23 -5.06 1.98 1.05
C PHE A 23 -4.10 2.79 1.93
N ALA A 24 -4.22 4.12 1.95
CA ALA A 24 -3.40 4.96 2.82
C ALA A 24 -3.74 4.72 4.30
N LEU A 25 -5.02 4.56 4.63
CA LEU A 25 -5.49 4.19 5.96
C LEU A 25 -4.92 2.84 6.40
N MET A 26 -5.01 1.82 5.55
CA MET A 26 -4.45 0.48 5.82
C MET A 26 -2.96 0.51 6.16
N ILE A 27 -2.18 1.30 5.41
CA ILE A 27 -0.73 1.39 5.61
C ILE A 27 -0.38 2.32 6.80
N GLY A 28 -1.33 3.11 7.29
CA GLY A 28 -1.11 4.09 8.36
C GLY A 28 -0.34 5.32 7.90
N VAL A 29 -0.59 5.80 6.68
CA VAL A 29 0.05 7.01 6.13
C VAL A 29 -0.97 7.98 5.53
N SER A 30 -0.56 9.22 5.30
CA SER A 30 -1.42 10.17 4.58
C SER A 30 -1.58 9.78 3.10
N VAL A 31 -2.72 10.13 2.50
CA VAL A 31 -2.97 10.00 1.06
C VAL A 31 -1.89 10.68 0.23
N ARG A 32 -1.41 11.85 0.69
CA ARG A 32 -0.30 12.57 0.05
C ARG A 32 1.00 11.77 0.07
N THR A 33 1.28 11.04 1.15
CA THR A 33 2.44 10.14 1.24
C THR A 33 2.32 9.01 0.23
N LEU A 34 1.14 8.36 0.14
CA LEU A 34 0.88 7.32 -0.86
C LEU A 34 1.04 7.85 -2.29
N GLN A 35 0.49 9.03 -2.61
CA GLN A 35 0.64 9.66 -3.92
C GLN A 35 2.10 9.94 -4.27
N ASN A 36 2.90 10.43 -3.32
CA ASN A 36 4.33 10.62 -3.53
C ASN A 36 5.06 9.31 -3.84
N TRP A 37 4.60 8.19 -3.29
CA TRP A 37 5.15 6.87 -3.60
C TRP A 37 4.72 6.37 -4.98
N GLU A 38 3.42 6.44 -5.30
CA GLU A 38 2.88 6.00 -6.60
C GLU A 38 3.38 6.86 -7.79
N GLN A 39 3.78 8.11 -7.52
CA GLN A 39 4.41 9.00 -8.51
C GLN A 39 5.95 8.92 -8.50
N GLY A 40 6.55 8.18 -7.55
CA GLY A 40 8.00 8.03 -7.44
C GLY A 40 8.78 9.23 -6.93
N ARG A 41 8.08 10.23 -6.37
CA ARG A 41 8.70 11.39 -5.70
C ARG A 41 9.39 11.01 -4.39
N ARG A 42 8.88 9.97 -3.72
CA ARG A 42 9.43 9.37 -2.49
C ARG A 42 9.34 7.86 -2.58
N ARG A 43 10.04 7.15 -1.69
CA ARG A 43 9.94 5.70 -1.54
C ARG A 43 9.39 5.36 -0.15
N PRO A 44 8.66 4.24 0.00
CA PRO A 44 8.27 3.74 1.31
C PRO A 44 9.50 3.29 2.07
N GLU A 45 9.48 3.43 3.40
CA GLU A 45 10.59 3.09 4.29
C GLU A 45 10.06 2.36 5.54
N GLY A 46 10.96 1.67 6.24
CA GLY A 46 10.65 1.03 7.51
C GLY A 46 9.41 0.10 7.46
N PRO A 47 8.47 0.22 8.42
CA PRO A 47 7.26 -0.60 8.51
C PRO A 47 6.39 -0.58 7.25
N ALA A 48 6.34 0.55 6.52
CA ALA A 48 5.54 0.64 5.29
C ALA A 48 5.99 -0.36 4.23
N LYS A 49 7.30 -0.63 4.11
CA LYS A 49 7.80 -1.69 3.18
C LYS A 49 7.33 -3.08 3.60
N ALA A 50 7.21 -3.35 4.90
CA ALA A 50 6.73 -4.63 5.39
C ALA A 50 5.23 -4.79 5.08
N LEU A 51 4.42 -3.77 5.38
CA LEU A 51 2.98 -3.76 5.10
C LEU A 51 2.69 -3.92 3.60
N LEU A 52 3.40 -3.18 2.74
CA LEU A 52 3.26 -3.32 1.28
C LEU A 52 3.60 -4.74 0.78
N ARG A 53 4.58 -5.42 1.40
CA ARG A 53 4.92 -6.80 1.06
C ARG A 53 3.84 -7.78 1.54
N ILE A 54 3.26 -7.56 2.72
CA ILE A 54 2.16 -8.38 3.24
C ILE A 54 0.95 -8.22 2.33
N ALA A 55 0.51 -6.99 2.08
CA ALA A 55 -0.59 -6.67 1.18
C ALA A 55 -0.42 -7.26 -0.23
N SER A 56 0.81 -7.29 -0.75
CA SER A 56 1.07 -7.93 -2.04
C SER A 56 1.06 -9.45 -2.03
N ARG A 57 1.38 -10.09 -0.90
CA ARG A 57 1.49 -11.56 -0.80
C ARG A 57 0.18 -12.19 -0.38
N ASN A 58 -0.60 -11.49 0.46
CA ASN A 58 -1.89 -11.95 0.95
C ASN A 58 -2.89 -10.78 0.92
N PRO A 59 -3.44 -10.45 -0.27
CA PRO A 59 -4.36 -9.34 -0.43
C PRO A 59 -5.63 -9.50 0.40
N ASP A 60 -6.21 -10.71 0.43
CA ASP A 60 -7.45 -11.00 1.14
C ASP A 60 -7.30 -10.74 2.64
N ALA A 61 -6.24 -11.26 3.28
CA ALA A 61 -6.00 -11.01 4.70
C ALA A 61 -5.69 -9.54 5.01
N ALA A 62 -5.11 -8.79 4.06
CA ALA A 62 -4.87 -7.37 4.22
C ALA A 62 -6.18 -6.56 4.12
N LEU A 63 -7.10 -6.98 3.25
CA LEU A 63 -8.44 -6.41 3.11
C LEU A 63 -9.30 -6.73 4.35
N ASP A 64 -9.25 -7.96 4.84
CA ASP A 64 -9.95 -8.37 6.06
C ASP A 64 -9.48 -7.53 7.27
N ALA A 65 -8.17 -7.34 7.42
CA ALA A 65 -7.61 -6.50 8.48
C ALA A 65 -7.98 -5.01 8.35
N LEU A 66 -8.31 -4.55 7.14
CA LEU A 66 -8.81 -3.20 6.83
C LEU A 66 -10.24 -2.98 7.33
N HIS A 67 -11.06 -4.03 7.29
CA HIS A 67 -12.48 -4.00 7.66
C HIS A 67 -12.78 -4.53 9.06
N ALA A 68 -11.78 -5.08 9.74
CA ALA A 68 -11.88 -5.55 11.11
C ALA A 68 -11.91 -4.37 12.10
N GLU A 69 -13.09 -3.76 12.27
CA GLU A 69 -13.42 -2.91 13.43
C GLU A 69 -14.30 -3.66 14.43
#